data_AF-A0A9X4I3P7-F1
#
_entry.id   AF-A0A9X4I3P7-F1
#
_cell.length_a   1.000
_cell.length_b   1.000
_cell.length_c   1.000
_cell.angle_alpha   90.00
_cell.angle_beta   90.00
_cell.angle_gamma   90.00
#
_symmetry.space_group_name_H-M   'P 1'
#
loop_
_entity.id
_entity.type
_entity.pdbx_description
1 polymer ?
#
loop_
_entity_poly.entity_id
_entity_poly.type
_entity_poly.pdbx_seq_one_letter_code
_entity_poly.pdbx_strand_id
1 'polypeptide(L)'
;NIPAGQISASQTANLADDIYVGSSAPSIAINGITEQGTGKQVFENLIKGDPVTLQITDEPGTPGNPGTPGTPNGGDEVTLTLTGNTVQEGNTTTITGTLSHPAGQAFTVTLSNGQTLTFAEGALTATTNPFVAQSDDVFKDGETQTVSVIDAGSHNFENLNTS
;
A
#
# COMPACT_ATOMS: atom_id res chain seq x y z
N ASN A 1 -4.12 -18.61 -28.06
CA ASN A 1 -4.42 -19.11 -29.42
C ASN A 1 -3.23 -19.95 -29.86
N ILE A 2 -3.42 -21.21 -30.25
CA ILE A 2 -2.34 -22.08 -30.74
C ILE A 2 -2.42 -22.10 -32.27
N PRO A 3 -1.43 -21.57 -33.00
CA PRO A 3 -1.46 -21.55 -34.46
C PRO A 3 -1.46 -22.96 -35.07
N ALA A 4 -1.98 -23.09 -36.30
CA ALA A 4 -1.94 -24.35 -37.04
C ALA A 4 -0.50 -24.85 -37.20
N GLY A 5 -0.29 -26.14 -36.95
CA GLY A 5 1.05 -26.77 -36.98
C GLY A 5 1.89 -26.57 -35.72
N GLN A 6 1.37 -25.87 -34.70
CA GLN A 6 2.04 -25.71 -33.41
C GLN A 6 1.37 -26.55 -32.31
N ILE A 7 2.15 -26.86 -31.27
CA ILE A 7 1.71 -27.64 -30.10
C ILE A 7 1.64 -26.81 -28.81
N SER A 8 2.03 -25.54 -28.86
CA SER A 8 2.06 -24.66 -27.69
C SER A 8 1.73 -23.21 -28.05
N ALA A 9 1.27 -22.46 -27.04
CA ALA A 9 1.12 -21.02 -27.06
C ALA A 9 1.31 -20.49 -25.63
N SER A 10 1.72 -19.24 -25.49
CA SER A 10 1.72 -18.54 -24.19
C SER A 10 0.59 -17.52 -24.12
N GLN A 11 0.22 -17.19 -22.89
CA GLN A 11 -0.65 -16.08 -22.55
C GLN A 11 0.06 -15.33 -21.43
N THR A 12 0.22 -14.02 -21.57
CA THR A 12 0.73 -13.16 -20.51
C THR A 12 -0.44 -12.43 -19.87
N ALA A 13 -0.42 -12.32 -18.54
CA ALA A 13 -1.27 -11.42 -17.78
C ALA A 13 -0.35 -10.45 -17.03
N ASN A 14 -0.63 -9.16 -17.12
CA ASN A 14 0.02 -8.15 -16.28
C ASN A 14 -0.85 -7.99 -15.04
N LEU A 15 -0.24 -8.02 -13.85
CA LEU A 15 -0.91 -7.56 -12.64
C LEU A 15 -0.64 -6.07 -12.48
N ALA A 16 -1.57 -5.38 -11.82
CA ALA A 16 -1.40 -3.98 -11.48
C ALA A 16 -0.35 -3.89 -10.37
N ASP A 17 0.61 -2.99 -10.57
CA ASP A 17 1.58 -2.55 -9.57
C ASP A 17 0.95 -1.37 -8.82
N ASP A 18 0.89 -1.42 -7.49
CA ASP A 18 0.36 -0.35 -6.66
C ASP A 18 1.10 -0.21 -5.33
N ILE A 19 0.81 0.88 -4.62
CA ILE A 19 1.52 1.26 -3.39
C ILE A 19 1.14 0.45 -2.15
N TYR A 20 0.23 -0.53 -2.27
CA TYR A 20 -0.33 -1.27 -1.16
C TYR A 20 0.09 -2.73 -1.16
N VAL A 21 0.29 -3.30 0.03
CA VAL A 21 0.57 -4.73 0.17
C VAL A 21 -0.69 -5.56 -0.08
N GLY A 22 -0.56 -6.55 -0.95
CA GLY A 22 -1.63 -7.46 -1.32
C GLY A 22 -1.14 -8.79 -1.88
N SER A 23 -2.10 -9.67 -2.16
CA SER A 23 -1.83 -10.89 -2.91
C SER A 23 -3.00 -11.19 -3.83
N SER A 24 -2.69 -11.61 -5.04
CA SER A 24 -3.66 -12.03 -6.05
C SER A 24 -3.39 -13.48 -6.43
N ALA A 25 -4.46 -14.28 -6.51
CA ALA A 25 -4.39 -15.69 -6.90
C ALA A 25 -5.15 -15.94 -8.22
N PRO A 26 -4.68 -15.39 -9.36
CA PRO A 26 -5.33 -15.64 -10.63
C PRO A 26 -5.24 -17.14 -11.00
N SER A 27 -6.39 -17.73 -11.32
CA SER A 27 -6.45 -19.09 -11.86
C SER A 27 -6.43 -19.04 -13.39
N ILE A 28 -5.48 -19.72 -14.02
CA ILE A 28 -5.44 -19.89 -15.47
C ILE A 28 -5.99 -21.27 -15.78
N ALA A 29 -7.07 -21.33 -16.55
CA ALA A 29 -7.71 -22.58 -16.95
C ALA A 29 -8.01 -22.60 -18.45
N ILE A 30 -8.10 -23.80 -19.01
CA ILE A 30 -8.62 -23.99 -20.37
C ILE A 30 -10.15 -24.00 -20.29
N ASN A 31 -10.76 -22.85 -20.61
CA ASN A 31 -12.23 -22.70 -20.59
C ASN A 31 -12.92 -23.44 -21.75
N GLY A 32 -12.21 -23.68 -22.85
CA GLY A 32 -12.72 -24.43 -24.00
C GLY A 32 -11.68 -24.56 -25.09
N ILE A 33 -11.84 -25.58 -25.95
CA ILE A 33 -10.96 -25.84 -27.08
C ILE A 33 -11.80 -25.87 -28.35
N THR A 34 -11.59 -24.90 -29.22
CA THR A 34 -12.32 -24.76 -30.48
C THR A 34 -11.38 -24.33 -31.59
N GLU A 35 -11.71 -24.69 -32.83
CA GLU A 35 -11.01 -24.19 -34.00
C GLU A 35 -11.36 -22.71 -34.21
N GLN A 36 -10.32 -21.88 -34.37
CA GLN A 36 -10.48 -20.46 -34.63
C GLN A 36 -11.25 -20.24 -35.95
N GLY A 37 -12.30 -19.42 -35.90
CA GLY A 37 -13.10 -19.06 -37.07
C GLY A 37 -14.33 -19.94 -37.30
N THR A 38 -14.32 -21.21 -36.88
CA THR A 38 -15.50 -22.10 -36.95
C THR A 38 -16.18 -22.31 -35.59
N GLY A 39 -15.44 -22.18 -34.49
CA GLY A 39 -15.93 -22.42 -33.13
C GLY A 39 -16.23 -23.88 -32.83
N LYS A 40 -15.89 -24.81 -33.74
CA LYS A 40 -16.18 -26.24 -33.59
C LYS A 40 -15.07 -26.93 -32.80
N GLN A 41 -15.46 -27.98 -32.06
CA GLN A 41 -14.51 -28.95 -31.55
C GLN A 41 -14.07 -29.86 -32.69
N VAL A 42 -12.76 -29.93 -32.92
CA VAL A 42 -12.16 -30.71 -34.03
C VAL A 42 -11.48 -31.99 -33.57
N PHE A 43 -11.34 -32.20 -32.26
CA PHE A 43 -10.69 -33.37 -31.68
C PHE A 43 -11.72 -34.37 -31.15
N GLU A 44 -11.52 -35.65 -31.47
CA GLU A 44 -12.39 -36.76 -31.04
C GLU A 44 -12.26 -37.04 -29.53
N ASN A 45 -11.06 -36.84 -28.97
CA ASN A 45 -10.77 -37.09 -27.55
C ASN A 45 -9.60 -36.22 -27.05
N LEU A 46 -9.87 -34.94 -26.80
CA LEU A 46 -8.91 -34.03 -26.20
C LEU A 46 -9.25 -33.77 -24.74
N ILE A 47 -8.33 -34.15 -23.85
CA ILE A 47 -8.46 -33.94 -22.41
C ILE A 47 -7.84 -32.59 -22.07
N LYS A 48 -8.60 -31.73 -21.39
CA LYS A 48 -8.06 -30.48 -20.85
C LYS A 48 -7.10 -30.76 -19.70
N GLY A 49 -6.02 -30.00 -19.63
CA GLY A 49 -5.17 -29.99 -18.45
C GLY A 49 -5.90 -29.40 -17.24
N ASP A 50 -5.41 -29.72 -16.05
CA ASP A 50 -5.89 -29.12 -14.81
C ASP A 50 -5.58 -27.62 -14.78
N PRO A 51 -6.39 -26.81 -14.07
CA PRO A 51 -6.07 -25.41 -13.85
C PRO A 51 -4.73 -25.23 -13.17
N VAL A 52 -4.01 -24.18 -13.55
CA VAL A 52 -2.78 -23.75 -12.85
C VAL A 52 -3.12 -22.52 -12.02
N THR A 53 -2.80 -22.58 -10.73
CA THR A 53 -2.88 -21.43 -9.83
C THR A 53 -1.53 -20.77 -9.73
N LEU A 54 -1.49 -19.45 -9.95
CA LEU A 54 -0.31 -18.64 -9.66
C LEU A 54 -0.60 -17.83 -8.40
N GLN A 55 0.38 -17.74 -7.51
CA GLN A 55 0.35 -16.80 -6.40
C GLN A 55 1.27 -15.66 -6.77
N ILE A 56 0.72 -14.45 -6.88
CA ILE A 56 1.52 -13.23 -6.98
C ILE A 56 1.31 -12.42 -5.70
N THR A 57 2.41 -11.93 -5.16
CA THR A 57 2.48 -11.13 -3.94
C THR A 57 3.17 -9.83 -4.30
N ASP A 58 2.69 -8.72 -3.73
CA ASP A 58 3.36 -7.43 -3.81
C ASP A 58 4.69 -7.47 -3.06
N GLU A 59 5.59 -6.53 -3.37
CA GLU A 59 7.00 -6.59 -2.99
C GLU A 59 7.36 -5.51 -1.95
N PRO A 60 7.03 -5.70 -0.66
CA PRO A 60 7.46 -4.76 0.37
C PRO A 60 9.00 -4.75 0.47
N GLY A 61 9.61 -3.56 0.48
CA GLY A 61 11.08 -3.42 0.41
C GLY A 61 11.61 -2.04 0.81
N THR A 62 12.84 -1.71 0.40
CA THR A 62 13.47 -0.37 0.57
C THR A 62 13.24 0.52 -0.66
N PRO A 63 12.79 1.79 -0.55
CA PRO A 63 12.35 2.58 -1.70
C PRO A 63 13.40 2.71 -2.81
N GLY A 64 12.95 2.76 -4.07
CA GLY A 64 13.76 3.26 -5.19
C GLY A 64 14.59 2.21 -5.96
N ASN A 65 14.30 0.91 -5.79
CA ASN A 65 14.84 -0.13 -6.65
C ASN A 65 13.67 -0.85 -7.35
N PRO A 66 13.30 -0.47 -8.59
CA PRO A 66 12.11 -1.03 -9.27
C PRO A 66 12.16 -2.53 -9.55
N GLY A 67 13.29 -3.19 -9.24
CA GLY A 67 13.49 -4.61 -9.51
C GLY A 67 13.39 -4.94 -11.01
N THR A 68 13.79 -6.15 -11.36
CA THR A 68 13.35 -6.81 -12.59
C THR A 68 12.17 -7.71 -12.18
N PRO A 69 11.17 -7.98 -13.04
CA PRO A 69 10.10 -8.92 -12.70
C PRO A 69 10.69 -10.24 -12.13
N GLY A 70 10.35 -10.59 -10.88
CA GLY A 70 10.89 -11.76 -10.17
C GLY A 70 12.08 -11.50 -9.24
N THR A 71 12.48 -10.24 -9.00
CA THR A 71 13.39 -9.84 -7.91
C THR A 71 12.67 -8.85 -6.99
N PRO A 72 12.95 -8.81 -5.67
CA PRO A 72 12.30 -7.85 -4.78
C PRO A 72 12.49 -6.42 -5.28
N ASN A 73 11.41 -5.79 -5.74
CA ASN A 73 11.39 -4.36 -5.93
C ASN A 73 11.34 -3.72 -4.52
N GLY A 74 11.74 -2.47 -4.41
CA GLY A 74 11.89 -1.79 -3.14
C GLY A 74 10.59 -1.42 -2.42
N GLY A 75 9.43 -1.83 -2.92
CA GLY A 75 8.15 -1.21 -2.63
C GLY A 75 8.09 0.26 -3.06
N ASP A 76 6.87 0.74 -3.31
CA ASP A 76 6.62 2.13 -3.61
C ASP A 76 6.63 3.01 -2.36
N GLU A 77 7.32 4.14 -2.42
CA GLU A 77 7.45 5.06 -1.29
C GLU A 77 6.18 5.88 -1.05
N VAL A 78 5.68 5.81 0.17
CA VAL A 78 4.67 6.71 0.71
C VAL A 78 5.27 7.49 1.87
N THR A 79 5.00 8.79 1.93
CA THR A 79 5.52 9.65 3.00
C THR A 79 4.39 10.10 3.92
N LEU A 80 4.67 10.12 5.23
CA LEU A 80 3.89 10.77 6.27
C LEU A 80 4.68 11.96 6.81
N THR A 81 4.13 13.15 6.70
CA THR A 81 4.73 14.38 7.24
C THR A 81 3.89 14.94 8.37
N LEU A 82 4.53 15.26 9.49
CA LEU A 82 3.89 15.92 10.62
C LEU A 82 3.98 17.45 10.52
N THR A 83 2.86 18.12 10.79
CA THR A 83 2.78 19.58 10.88
C THR A 83 2.10 20.00 12.17
N GLY A 84 2.69 20.95 12.87
CA GLY A 84 2.15 21.54 14.10
C GLY A 84 2.11 23.07 14.00
N ASN A 85 1.33 23.69 14.89
CA ASN A 85 1.21 25.14 14.98
C ASN A 85 1.95 25.67 16.20
N THR A 86 2.49 26.89 16.10
CA THR A 86 2.97 27.64 17.26
C THR A 86 1.78 28.01 18.15
N VAL A 87 1.89 27.69 19.44
CA VAL A 87 0.87 28.01 20.44
C VAL A 87 1.48 28.73 21.62
N GLN A 88 0.69 29.56 22.30
CA GLN A 88 1.07 30.16 23.57
C GLN A 88 0.92 29.12 24.70
N GLU A 89 1.70 29.27 25.77
CA GLU A 89 1.59 28.48 27.00
C GLU A 89 0.13 28.37 27.47
N GLY A 90 -0.24 27.20 28.02
CA GLY A 90 -1.60 26.94 28.52
C GLY A 90 -2.67 26.70 27.46
N ASN A 91 -2.39 26.95 26.18
CA ASN A 91 -3.36 26.74 25.11
C ASN A 91 -3.25 25.35 24.49
N THR A 92 -4.37 24.86 23.98
CA THR A 92 -4.41 23.59 23.25
C THR A 92 -3.87 23.75 21.84
N THR A 93 -3.11 22.77 21.39
CA THR A 93 -2.64 22.60 20.02
C THR A 93 -3.05 21.24 19.47
N THR A 94 -2.82 21.06 18.17
CA THR A 94 -3.02 19.80 17.45
C THR A 94 -1.84 19.56 16.52
N ILE A 95 -1.58 18.30 16.21
CA ILE A 95 -0.65 17.90 15.15
C ILE A 95 -1.47 17.30 14.01
N THR A 96 -1.17 17.70 12.78
CA THR A 96 -1.76 17.13 11.58
C THR A 96 -0.71 16.31 10.85
N GLY A 97 -1.01 15.04 10.61
CA GLY A 97 -0.25 14.18 9.72
C GLY A 97 -0.84 14.22 8.31
N THR A 98 0.01 14.32 7.29
CA THR A 98 -0.38 14.28 5.87
C THR A 98 0.36 13.14 5.17
N LEU A 99 -0.40 12.26 4.50
CA LEU A 99 0.13 11.21 3.65
C LEU A 99 0.30 11.71 2.21
N SER A 100 1.31 11.21 1.49
CA SER A 100 1.46 11.48 0.05
C SER A 100 0.42 10.75 -0.82
N HIS A 101 -0.17 9.68 -0.29
CA HIS A 101 -1.22 8.89 -0.93
C HIS A 101 -2.33 8.51 0.05
N PRO A 102 -3.57 8.28 -0.42
CA PRO A 102 -4.67 7.87 0.45
C PRO A 102 -4.33 6.59 1.22
N ALA A 103 -4.81 6.47 2.45
CA ALA A 103 -4.71 5.21 3.19
C ALA A 103 -5.59 4.15 2.51
N GLY A 104 -5.08 2.96 2.20
CA GLY A 104 -5.93 1.90 1.62
C GLY A 104 -6.64 1.05 2.68
N GLN A 105 -6.31 1.24 3.96
CA GLN A 105 -7.11 0.75 5.09
C GLN A 105 -7.06 1.76 6.25
N ALA A 106 -7.96 1.62 7.22
CA ALA A 106 -7.89 2.41 8.44
C ALA A 106 -6.69 1.96 9.32
N PHE A 107 -5.91 2.91 9.83
CA PHE A 107 -4.79 2.62 10.73
C PHE A 107 -4.54 3.78 11.71
N THR A 108 -3.72 3.53 12.73
CA THR A 108 -3.38 4.52 13.77
C THR A 108 -1.88 4.65 13.92
N VAL A 109 -1.42 5.90 13.94
CA VAL A 109 -0.02 6.30 14.18
C VAL A 109 0.10 6.83 15.61
N THR A 110 1.13 6.39 16.33
CA THR A 110 1.47 6.86 17.68
C THR A 110 2.65 7.83 17.63
N LEU A 111 2.48 9.01 18.24
CA LEU A 111 3.47 10.07 18.28
C LEU A 111 4.27 10.05 19.59
N SER A 112 5.44 10.69 19.61
CA SER A 112 6.35 10.71 20.77
C SER A 112 5.83 11.43 22.01
N ASN A 113 4.83 12.29 21.84
CA ASN A 113 4.11 12.93 22.94
C ASN A 113 2.91 12.11 23.46
N GLY A 114 2.75 10.87 22.99
CA GLY A 114 1.66 9.97 23.38
C GLY A 114 0.33 10.22 22.66
N GLN A 115 0.26 11.24 21.80
CA GLN A 115 -0.91 11.48 20.97
C GLN A 115 -0.99 10.49 19.81
N THR A 116 -2.18 10.34 19.23
CA THR A 116 -2.41 9.45 18.09
C THR A 116 -3.05 10.18 16.91
N LEU A 117 -2.74 9.70 15.71
CA LEU A 117 -3.40 10.07 14.46
C LEU A 117 -4.15 8.85 13.93
N THR A 118 -5.46 8.97 13.69
CA THR A 118 -6.27 7.89 13.12
C THR A 118 -6.65 8.25 11.69
N PHE A 119 -6.13 7.48 10.73
CA PHE A 119 -6.49 7.59 9.32
C PHE A 119 -7.61 6.61 9.02
N ALA A 120 -8.70 7.08 8.43
CA ALA A 120 -9.72 6.22 7.84
C ALA A 120 -9.25 5.71 6.47
N GLU A 121 -9.88 4.66 5.96
CA GLU A 121 -9.71 4.26 4.57
C GLU A 121 -10.02 5.44 3.62
N GLY A 122 -9.15 5.64 2.63
CA GLY A 122 -9.18 6.75 1.68
C GLY A 122 -8.69 8.09 2.23
N ALA A 123 -8.33 8.20 3.51
CA ALA A 123 -7.91 9.47 4.10
C ALA A 123 -6.47 9.83 3.70
N LEU A 124 -6.25 11.12 3.41
CA LEU A 124 -4.92 11.71 3.21
C LEU A 124 -4.39 12.42 4.45
N THR A 125 -5.28 12.80 5.37
CA THR A 125 -4.91 13.59 6.55
C THR A 125 -5.59 13.03 7.79
N ALA A 126 -4.93 13.22 8.92
CA ALA A 126 -5.48 12.99 10.25
C ALA A 126 -4.95 14.06 11.19
N THR A 127 -5.73 14.38 12.22
CA THR A 127 -5.36 15.37 13.24
C THR A 127 -5.51 14.75 14.62
N THR A 128 -4.55 14.99 15.51
CA THR A 128 -4.62 14.53 16.89
C THR A 128 -5.80 15.18 17.62
N ASN A 129 -6.26 14.56 18.71
CA ASN A 129 -7.06 15.30 19.68
C ASN A 129 -6.26 16.52 20.21
N PRO A 130 -6.94 17.62 20.57
CA PRO A 130 -6.29 18.77 21.18
C PRO A 130 -5.54 18.39 22.46
N PHE A 131 -4.31 18.90 22.62
CA PHE A 131 -3.49 18.71 23.82
C PHE A 131 -2.76 19.99 24.18
N VAL A 132 -2.35 20.14 25.44
CA VAL A 132 -1.58 21.30 25.91
C VAL A 132 -0.10 20.98 25.72
N ALA A 133 0.62 21.77 24.92
CA ALA A 133 2.05 21.55 24.65
C ALA A 133 2.91 21.83 25.89
N GLN A 134 2.58 22.89 26.64
CA GLN A 134 3.20 23.30 27.90
C GLN A 134 2.14 23.87 28.84
N SER A 135 2.26 23.55 30.14
CA SER A 135 1.37 24.09 31.17
C SER A 135 1.61 25.59 31.35
N ASP A 136 0.55 26.33 31.68
CA ASP A 136 0.63 27.76 31.99
C ASP A 136 1.34 27.96 33.35
N ASP A 137 2.44 28.71 33.36
CA ASP A 137 3.13 29.10 34.59
C ASP A 137 3.64 30.55 34.55
N VAL A 138 4.34 30.99 35.61
CA VAL A 138 4.80 32.39 35.74
C VAL A 138 6.07 32.71 34.95
N PHE A 139 6.72 31.70 34.38
CA PHE A 139 7.92 31.83 33.57
C PHE A 139 7.55 31.95 32.09
N LYS A 140 8.46 32.52 31.29
CA LYS A 140 8.37 32.48 29.84
C LYS A 140 9.32 31.39 29.38
N ASP A 141 8.79 30.25 28.96
CA ASP A 141 9.58 29.15 28.44
C ASP A 141 9.26 28.93 26.96
N GLY A 142 9.98 29.67 26.11
CA GLY A 142 9.89 29.54 24.65
C GLY A 142 10.53 28.24 24.12
N GLU A 143 10.19 27.11 24.71
CA GLU A 143 10.75 25.81 24.35
C GLU A 143 10.14 25.30 23.04
N THR A 144 10.96 24.57 22.29
CA THR A 144 10.49 23.85 21.10
C THR A 144 10.28 22.38 21.46
N GLN A 145 9.04 21.91 21.39
CA GLN A 145 8.75 20.49 21.53
C GLN A 145 8.86 19.80 20.17
N THR A 146 9.86 18.94 20.01
CA THR A 146 10.00 18.08 18.84
C THR A 146 9.12 16.84 19.00
N VAL A 147 8.18 16.64 18.07
CA VAL A 147 7.33 15.44 18.03
C VAL A 147 7.70 14.60 16.81
N SER A 148 7.85 13.30 17.01
CA SER A 148 8.17 12.33 15.97
C SER A 148 7.17 11.17 15.98
N VAL A 149 7.13 10.40 14.90
CA VAL A 149 6.40 9.13 14.89
C VAL A 149 7.19 8.09 15.68
N ILE A 150 6.52 7.38 16.60
CA ILE A 150 7.09 6.21 17.31
C ILE A 150 6.66 4.91 16.64
N ASP A 151 5.40 4.83 16.22
CA ASP A 151 4.82 3.65 15.61
C ASP A 151 3.80 4.08 14.55
N ALA A 152 3.93 3.57 13.33
CA ALA A 152 2.98 3.83 12.25
C ALA A 152 1.82 2.82 12.23
N GLY A 153 1.83 1.83 13.13
CA GLY A 153 0.79 0.81 13.23
C GLY A 153 0.75 -0.14 12.02
N SER A 154 -0.30 -0.95 11.96
CA SER A 154 -0.55 -1.82 10.80
C SER A 154 -1.22 -1.00 9.69
N HIS A 155 -0.40 -0.49 8.80
CA HIS A 155 -0.81 0.13 7.54
C HIS A 155 -0.76 -0.89 6.40
N ASN A 156 -1.40 -0.55 5.28
CA ASN A 156 -1.38 -1.38 4.08
C ASN A 156 -0.42 -0.86 3.00
N PHE A 157 0.40 0.16 3.26
CA PHE A 157 1.43 0.60 2.31
C PHE A 157 2.58 -0.41 2.22
N GLU A 158 3.13 -0.58 1.02
CA GLU A 158 4.37 -1.34 0.80
C GLU A 158 5.55 -0.71 1.55
N ASN A 159 5.64 0.62 1.54
CA ASN A 159 6.65 1.36 2.25
C ASN A 159 6.18 2.72 2.76
N LEU A 160 6.13 2.89 4.08
CA LEU A 160 5.78 4.15 4.71
C LEU A 160 7.00 4.79 5.39
N ASN A 161 7.42 5.93 4.87
CA ASN A 161 8.48 6.76 5.41
C ASN A 161 7.87 7.91 6.23
N THR A 162 8.39 8.17 7.44
CA THR A 162 7.86 9.18 8.36
C THR A 162 8.86 10.30 8.61
N SER A 163 8.39 11.55 8.54
CA SER A 163 9.19 12.78 8.72
C SER A 163 8.51 13.80 9.64
#